data_AF-A0A227J568-F1
#
_entry.id   AF-A0A227J568-F1
#
_cell.length_a   1.000
_cell.length_b   1.000
_cell.length_c   1.000
_cell.angle_alpha   90.00
_cell.angle_beta   90.00
_cell.angle_gamma   90.00
#
_symmetry.space_group_name_H-M   'P 1'
#
loop_
_entity.id
_entity.type
_entity.pdbx_description
1 polymer ?
#
loop_
_entity_poly.entity_id
_entity_poly.type
_entity_poly.pdbx_seq_one_letter_code
_entity_poly.pdbx_strand_id
1 'polypeptide(L)'
;VAAWAAGDQDFSSMQMKGVEQIEVKVDLDGAAKRLSKAVQFPTISNQDLSDFDEQAFNDYHNFIEQSYPLVHKTLKREVVGDPRPFSLIYTWEGKNPALPPAVFMAHQDVVPVAEES
;
A
#
# COMPACT_ATOMS: atom_id res chain seq x y z
N VAL A 1 6.69 12.41 25.41
CA VAL A 1 5.40 11.99 24.84
C VAL A 1 5.28 10.48 25.04
N ALA A 2 4.87 10.08 26.23
CA ALA A 2 4.80 8.69 26.66
C ALA A 2 3.55 8.56 27.52
N ALA A 3 2.46 8.09 26.91
CA ALA A 3 1.21 7.78 27.61
C ALA A 3 0.46 6.59 26.99
N TRP A 4 0.94 6.01 25.89
CA TRP A 4 0.23 4.96 25.13
C TRP A 4 0.98 3.63 25.04
N ALA A 5 2.13 3.47 25.72
CA ALA A 5 3.08 2.40 25.42
C ALA A 5 3.18 1.27 26.47
N ALA A 6 2.20 1.09 27.38
CA ALA A 6 2.38 0.15 28.49
C ALA A 6 1.10 -0.55 28.98
N GLY A 7 0.27 -1.02 28.05
CA GLY A 7 -0.76 -2.01 28.39
C GLY A 7 -0.92 -2.99 27.24
N ASP A 8 -1.03 -4.28 27.55
CA ASP A 8 -1.50 -5.31 26.60
C ASP A 8 -2.92 -4.94 26.18
N GLN A 9 -3.03 -4.13 25.13
CA GLN A 9 -4.30 -3.87 24.48
C GLN A 9 -4.61 -5.13 23.66
N ASP A 10 -5.60 -5.90 24.10
CA ASP A 10 -6.11 -7.03 23.33
C ASP A 10 -6.85 -6.51 22.09
N PHE A 11 -6.13 -6.39 20.98
CA PHE A 11 -6.69 -6.06 19.67
C PHE A 11 -7.34 -7.30 19.04
N SER A 12 -8.36 -7.84 19.70
CA SER A 12 -9.16 -8.94 19.15
C SER A 12 -10.04 -8.45 18.00
N SER A 13 -10.11 -9.23 16.91
CA SER A 13 -10.95 -8.88 15.76
C SER A 13 -12.43 -8.92 16.15
N MET A 14 -13.15 -7.83 15.87
CA MET A 14 -14.61 -7.80 15.99
C MET A 14 -15.34 -8.55 14.87
N GLN A 15 -14.64 -8.81 13.75
CA GLN A 15 -15.21 -9.42 12.55
C GLN A 15 -14.96 -10.92 12.49
N MET A 16 -13.77 -11.37 12.90
CA MET A 16 -13.34 -12.76 12.77
C MET A 16 -13.17 -13.37 14.16
N LYS A 17 -13.90 -14.47 14.43
CA LYS A 17 -13.81 -15.24 15.69
C LYS A 17 -13.15 -16.59 15.43
N GLY A 18 -12.41 -17.09 16.41
CA GLY A 18 -11.77 -18.41 16.33
C GLY A 18 -10.60 -18.50 15.34
N VAL A 19 -10.06 -17.35 14.93
CA VAL A 19 -8.81 -17.27 14.16
C VAL A 19 -7.66 -17.17 15.14
N GLU A 20 -6.67 -18.04 14.99
CA GLU A 20 -5.43 -17.98 15.75
C GLU A 20 -4.72 -16.65 15.47
N GLN A 21 -4.46 -15.88 16.52
CA GLN A 21 -3.67 -14.67 16.40
C GLN A 21 -2.20 -15.05 16.22
N ILE A 22 -1.61 -14.58 15.12
CA ILE A 22 -0.18 -14.76 14.85
C ILE A 22 0.53 -13.43 15.08
N GLU A 23 1.66 -13.48 15.79
CA GLU A 23 2.53 -12.32 15.93
C GLU A 23 3.46 -12.24 14.71
N VAL A 24 3.36 -11.16 13.95
CA VAL A 24 4.27 -10.86 12.85
C VAL A 24 5.21 -9.76 13.29
N LYS A 25 6.51 -10.07 13.38
CA LYS A 25 7.52 -9.05 13.66
C LYS A 25 7.64 -8.10 12.47
N VAL A 26 7.26 -6.84 12.69
CA VAL A 26 7.35 -5.78 11.68
C VAL A 26 8.51 -4.85 12.02
N ASP A 27 9.32 -4.52 11.02
CA ASP A 27 10.31 -3.43 11.10
C ASP A 27 9.58 -2.08 11.06
N LEU A 28 9.18 -1.60 12.25
CA LEU A 28 8.41 -0.35 12.41
C LEU A 28 9.20 0.87 11.93
N ASP A 29 10.50 0.94 12.22
CA ASP A 29 11.34 2.06 11.80
C ASP A 29 11.51 2.08 10.28
N GLY A 30 11.73 0.92 9.65
CA GLY A 30 11.77 0.82 8.20
C GLY A 30 10.43 1.16 7.56
N ALA A 31 9.31 0.74 8.15
CA ALA A 31 7.97 1.11 7.68
C ALA A 31 7.74 2.62 7.75
N ALA A 32 8.08 3.26 8.87
CA ALA A 32 7.96 4.70 9.05
C ALA A 32 8.85 5.48 8.06
N LYS A 33 10.09 5.02 7.82
CA LYS A 33 10.99 5.62 6.81
C LYS A 33 10.43 5.51 5.39
N ARG A 34 9.91 4.34 5.01
CA ARG A 34 9.28 4.14 3.69
C ARG A 34 8.05 5.01 3.52
N LEU A 35 7.19 5.11 4.54
CA LEU A 35 6.02 6.00 4.52
C LEU A 35 6.44 7.47 4.40
N SER A 36 7.41 7.91 5.19
CA SER A 36 7.93 9.29 5.15
C SER A 36 8.47 9.66 3.77
N LYS A 37 9.06 8.72 3.03
CA LYS A 37 9.49 8.94 1.65
C LYS A 37 8.32 8.86 0.65
N ALA A 38 7.40 7.92 0.85
CA ALA A 38 6.21 7.73 0.00
C ALA A 38 5.35 8.98 -0.12
N VAL A 39 5.12 9.70 0.99
CA VAL A 39 4.28 10.91 1.00
C VAL A 39 4.92 12.14 0.33
N GLN A 40 6.17 12.03 -0.15
CA GLN A 40 6.86 13.11 -0.87
C GLN A 40 6.65 13.04 -2.38
N PHE A 41 6.08 11.94 -2.90
CA PHE A 41 5.76 11.82 -4.32
C PHE A 41 4.40 12.47 -4.60
N PRO A 42 4.31 13.44 -5.52
CA PRO A 42 3.07 14.17 -5.78
C PRO A 42 2.16 13.38 -6.73
N THR A 43 1.69 12.21 -6.30
CA THR A 43 0.75 11.35 -7.04
C THR A 43 -0.67 11.94 -7.06
N ILE A 44 -0.80 13.17 -7.54
CA ILE A 44 -2.04 13.94 -7.49
C ILE A 44 -3.00 13.45 -8.58
N SER A 45 -4.20 13.04 -8.15
CA SER A 45 -5.33 12.75 -9.03
C SER A 45 -6.21 14.00 -9.14
N ASN A 46 -6.15 14.67 -10.30
CA ASN A 46 -6.99 15.84 -10.60
C ASN A 46 -8.39 15.44 -11.08
N GLN A 47 -9.34 16.38 -11.00
CA GLN A 47 -10.67 16.20 -11.57
C GLN A 47 -10.63 16.11 -13.11
N ASP A 48 -9.75 16.89 -13.74
CA ASP A 48 -9.47 16.78 -15.17
C ASP A 48 -8.58 15.55 -15.40
N LEU A 49 -9.11 14.54 -16.09
CA LEU A 49 -8.38 13.30 -16.37
C LEU A 49 -7.23 13.50 -17.36
N SER A 50 -7.21 14.60 -18.11
CA SER A 50 -6.09 14.95 -18.99
C SER A 50 -4.91 15.60 -18.24
N ASP A 51 -5.17 16.12 -17.04
CA ASP A 51 -4.16 16.69 -16.14
C ASP A 51 -3.61 15.61 -15.20
N PHE A 52 -2.65 14.84 -15.72
CA PHE A 52 -2.07 13.69 -15.02
C PHE A 52 -0.56 13.69 -15.14
N ASP A 53 0.13 13.75 -14.00
CA ASP A 53 1.57 13.67 -13.93
C ASP A 53 2.04 12.21 -13.96
N GLU A 54 2.22 11.66 -15.16
CA GLU A 54 2.75 10.30 -15.34
C GLU A 54 4.11 10.09 -14.65
N GLN A 55 4.95 11.12 -14.59
CA GLN A 55 6.28 11.03 -14.01
C GLN A 55 6.20 10.82 -12.50
N ALA A 56 5.30 11.53 -11.80
CA ALA A 56 5.10 11.36 -10.37
C ALA A 56 4.70 9.91 -10.01
N PHE A 57 3.82 9.29 -10.79
CA PHE A 57 3.41 7.90 -10.58
C PHE A 57 4.51 6.90 -10.95
N ASN A 58 5.25 7.13 -12.03
CA ASN A 58 6.40 6.30 -12.40
C ASN A 58 7.50 6.34 -11.32
N ASP A 59 7.82 7.52 -10.80
CA ASP A 59 8.79 7.70 -9.72
C ASP A 59 8.34 7.00 -8.43
N TYR A 60 7.05 7.07 -8.12
CA TYR A 60 6.47 6.34 -7.00
C TYR A 60 6.55 4.82 -7.19
N HIS A 61 6.25 4.30 -8.39
CA HIS A 61 6.37 2.87 -8.70
C HIS A 61 7.80 2.37 -8.57
N ASN A 62 8.77 3.14 -9.10
CA ASN A 62 10.20 2.85 -8.95
C ASN A 62 10.61 2.79 -7.48
N PHE A 63 10.11 3.72 -6.67
CA PHE A 63 10.36 3.73 -5.22
C PHE A 63 9.78 2.51 -4.51
N ILE A 64 8.55 2.09 -4.84
CA ILE A 64 7.94 0.88 -4.28
C ILE A 64 8.77 -0.36 -4.66
N GLU A 65 9.19 -0.46 -5.92
CA GLU A 65 9.99 -1.59 -6.40
C GLU A 65 11.33 -1.72 -5.65
N GLN A 66 12.01 -0.59 -5.46
CA GLN A 66 13.26 -0.54 -4.68
C GLN A 66 13.04 -0.80 -3.19
N SER A 67 11.91 -0.37 -2.64
CA SER A 67 11.57 -0.51 -1.22
C SER A 67 11.17 -1.92 -0.82
N TYR A 68 10.63 -2.71 -1.76
CA TYR A 68 10.10 -4.05 -1.52
C TYR A 68 10.65 -5.07 -2.54
N PRO A 69 11.97 -5.31 -2.57
CA PRO A 69 12.60 -6.14 -3.58
C PRO A 69 12.14 -7.60 -3.55
N LEU A 70 11.83 -8.14 -2.36
CA LEU A 70 11.31 -9.51 -2.23
C LEU A 70 9.90 -9.65 -2.79
N VAL A 71 9.05 -8.63 -2.59
CA VAL A 71 7.70 -8.61 -3.16
C VAL A 71 7.78 -8.63 -4.69
N HIS A 72 8.64 -7.79 -5.27
CA HIS A 72 8.79 -7.68 -6.73
C HIS A 72 9.50 -8.88 -7.35
N LYS A 73 10.35 -9.57 -6.59
CA LYS A 73 10.99 -10.81 -7.02
C LYS A 73 10.04 -12.01 -7.00
N THR A 74 9.10 -12.04 -6.04
CA THR A 74 8.30 -13.24 -5.76
C THR A 74 6.88 -13.16 -6.31
N LEU A 75 6.27 -11.99 -6.32
CA LEU A 75 4.89 -11.81 -6.77
C LEU A 75 4.84 -11.50 -8.26
N LYS A 76 3.79 -11.98 -8.93
CA LYS A 76 3.48 -11.53 -10.30
C LYS A 76 2.94 -10.11 -10.22
N ARG A 77 3.68 -9.13 -10.72
CA ARG A 77 3.25 -7.73 -10.84
C ARG A 77 2.63 -7.48 -12.21
N GLU A 78 1.46 -6.85 -12.22
CA GLU A 78 0.76 -6.41 -13.41
C GLU A 78 0.44 -4.92 -13.26
N VAL A 79 0.65 -4.16 -14.34
CA VAL A 79 0.29 -2.75 -14.42
C VAL A 79 -0.94 -2.67 -15.32
N VAL A 80 -2.05 -2.15 -14.79
CA VAL A 80 -3.36 -2.16 -15.44
C VAL A 80 -4.04 -0.79 -15.38
N GLY A 81 -5.06 -0.59 -16.21
CA GLY A 81 -5.86 0.64 -16.30
C GLY A 81 -5.95 1.16 -17.73
N ASP A 82 -7.11 1.71 -18.09
CA ASP A 82 -7.44 2.30 -19.40
C ASP A 82 -8.24 3.58 -19.14
N PRO A 83 -7.86 4.76 -19.68
CA PRO A 83 -6.75 5.02 -20.59
C PRO A 83 -5.35 5.09 -19.96
N ARG A 84 -5.24 5.00 -18.63
CA ARG A 84 -3.97 5.22 -17.91
C ARG A 84 -3.56 3.96 -17.11
N PRO A 85 -2.48 3.28 -17.48
CA PRO A 85 -2.05 2.06 -16.81
C PRO A 85 -1.13 2.38 -15.62
N PHE A 86 -1.70 2.79 -14.49
CA PHE A 86 -0.93 3.04 -13.25
C PHE A 86 -1.41 2.23 -12.05
N SER A 87 -2.47 1.45 -12.17
CA SER A 87 -2.91 0.55 -11.10
C SER A 87 -1.98 -0.66 -11.03
N LEU A 88 -1.55 -1.00 -9.82
CA LEU A 88 -0.66 -2.12 -9.56
C LEU A 88 -1.45 -3.30 -8.99
N ILE A 89 -1.35 -4.45 -9.65
CA ILE A 89 -1.84 -5.73 -9.12
C ILE A 89 -0.64 -6.61 -8.82
N TYR A 90 -0.56 -7.11 -7.60
CA TYR A 90 0.41 -8.11 -7.19
C TYR A 90 -0.32 -9.40 -6.85
N THR A 91 -0.05 -10.46 -7.62
CA THR A 91 -0.63 -11.78 -7.38
C THR A 91 0.38 -12.67 -6.65
N TRP A 92 0.00 -13.12 -5.46
CA TRP A 92 0.70 -14.19 -4.75
C TRP A 92 -0.08 -15.49 -4.88
N GLU A 93 0.45 -16.44 -5.66
CA GLU A 93 -0.20 -17.73 -5.83
C GLU A 93 -0.21 -18.53 -4.52
N GLY A 94 -1.42 -18.81 -4.03
CA GLY A 94 -1.63 -19.66 -2.88
C GLY A 94 -1.31 -21.12 -3.19
N LYS A 95 -0.86 -21.88 -2.18
CA LYS A 95 -0.55 -23.31 -2.32
C LYS A 95 -1.76 -24.18 -2.65
N ASN A 96 -2.98 -23.71 -2.33
CA ASN A 96 -4.22 -24.42 -2.63
C ASN A 96 -5.13 -23.52 -3.50
N PRO A 97 -5.19 -23.76 -4.82
CA PRO A 97 -5.99 -22.94 -5.74
C PRO A 97 -7.50 -23.16 -5.60
N ALA A 98 -7.97 -24.13 -4.81
CA ALA A 98 -9.40 -24.36 -4.57
C ALA A 98 -10.00 -23.40 -3.53
N LEU A 99 -9.16 -22.67 -2.78
CA LEU A 99 -9.63 -21.69 -1.80
C LEU A 99 -9.97 -20.36 -2.49
N PRO A 100 -10.97 -19.61 -1.99
CA PRO A 100 -11.23 -18.25 -2.46
C PRO A 100 -10.01 -17.34 -2.25
N PRO A 101 -9.72 -16.43 -3.19
CA PRO A 101 -8.64 -15.46 -3.02
C PRO A 101 -8.96 -14.46 -1.90
N ALA A 102 -7.93 -13.97 -1.23
CA ALA A 102 -8.00 -12.79 -0.38
C ALA A 102 -7.47 -11.57 -1.16
N VAL A 103 -8.17 -10.45 -1.07
CA VAL A 103 -7.77 -9.20 -1.74
C VAL A 103 -7.43 -8.17 -0.68
N PHE A 104 -6.24 -7.60 -0.78
CA PHE A 104 -5.81 -6.43 -0.02
C PHE A 104 -5.74 -5.25 -0.98
N MET A 105 -6.39 -4.15 -0.64
CA MET A 105 -6.47 -2.97 -1.50
C MET A 105 -5.98 -1.74 -0.76
N ALA A 106 -5.27 -0.89 -1.48
CA ALA A 106 -4.86 0.44 -1.08
C ALA A 106 -4.86 1.34 -2.32
N HIS A 107 -4.84 2.65 -2.10
CA HIS A 107 -4.65 3.63 -3.17
C HIS A 107 -3.27 4.29 -3.01
N GLN A 108 -2.73 4.81 -4.11
CA GLN A 108 -1.40 5.44 -4.16
C GLN A 108 -1.45 6.93 -4.50
N ASP A 109 -2.63 7.42 -4.88
CA ASP A 109 -2.88 8.79 -5.25
C ASP A 109 -3.44 9.61 -4.10
N VAL A 110 -3.27 10.92 -4.21
CA VAL A 110 -3.80 11.93 -3.30
C VAL A 110 -4.59 12.96 -4.10
N VAL A 111 -5.40 13.74 -3.41
CA VAL A 111 -6.09 14.89 -3.99
C VAL A 111 -5.25 16.16 -3.87
N PRO A 112 -5.47 17.18 -4.71
CA PRO A 112 -4.83 18.48 -4.56
C PRO A 112 -5.09 19.09 -3.18
N VAL A 113 -4.14 19.90 -2.69
CA VAL A 113 -4.36 20.73 -1.51
C VAL A 113 -5.41 21.78 -1.85
N ALA A 114 -6.43 21.94 -0.99
CA ALA A 114 -7.41 23.00 -1.16
C ALA A 114 -6.72 24.37 -1.04
N GLU A 115 -7.05 25.32 -1.92
CA GLU A 115 -6.60 26.69 -1.73
C GLU A 115 -7.12 27.23 -0.39
N GLU A 116 -6.28 27.94 0.36
CA GLU A 116 -6.72 28.60 1.59
C GLU A 116 -7.87 29.56 1.24
N SER A 117 -9.00 29.39 1.94
CA SER A 117 -10.21 30.21 1.76
C SER A 117 -10.13 31.50 2.57
#